data_AF-A0A7C1T550-F1
#
_entry.id   AF-A0A7C1T550-F1
#
_cell.length_a   1.000
_cell.length_b   1.000
_cell.length_c   1.000
_cell.angle_alpha   90.00
_cell.angle_beta   90.00
_cell.angle_gamma   90.00
#
_symmetry.space_group_name_H-M   'P 1'
#
loop_
_entity.id
_entity.type
_entity.pdbx_description
1 polymer ?
#
loop_
_entity_poly.entity_id
_entity_poly.type
_entity_poly.pdbx_seq_one_letter_code
_entity_poly.pdbx_strand_id
1 'polypeptide(L)' 'MVFTLMGAFIAERAELSMLIVILVCSTIAIKGIVVIEHLMGLHSALPGIRWMMLSYFFILPSMIALSVLFPEVLAELTSL' A
#
# COMPACT_ATOMS: atom_id res chain seq x y z
N MET A 1 -8.76 -12.15 -8.00
CA MET A 1 -7.69 -12.22 -9.03
C MET A 1 -7.73 -11.02 -10.00
N VAL A 2 -8.91 -10.58 -10.46
CA VAL A 2 -9.09 -9.43 -11.38
C VAL A 2 -8.35 -8.15 -10.93
N PHE A 3 -8.48 -7.74 -9.67
CA PHE A 3 -7.76 -6.58 -9.14
C PHE A 3 -6.24 -6.71 -9.19
N THR A 4 -5.72 -7.94 -9.11
CA THR A 4 -4.26 -8.19 -9.16
C THR A 4 -3.76 -8.08 -10.61
N LEU A 5 -4.52 -8.62 -11.56
CA LEU A 5 -4.24 -8.50 -12.99
C LEU A 5 -4.34 -7.05 -13.49
N MET A 6 -5.37 -6.31 -13.05
CA MET A 6 -5.49 -4.88 -13.38
C MET A 6 -4.33 -4.06 -12.80
N GLY A 7 -3.94 -4.31 -11.55
CA GLY A 7 -2.82 -3.62 -10.92
C GLY A 7 -1.49 -3.87 -11.66
N ALA A 8 -1.23 -5.11 -12.06
CA ALA A 8 -0.03 -5.47 -12.83
C ALA A 8 -0.01 -4.83 -14.21
N PHE A 9 -1.14 -4.85 -14.93
CA PHE A 9 -1.25 -4.29 -16.28
C PHE A 9 -1.09 -2.76 -16.31
N ILE A 10 -1.59 -2.08 -15.27
CA ILE A 10 -1.45 -0.64 -15.09
C ILE A 10 -0.01 -0.25 -14.72
N ALA A 11 0.67 -1.06 -13.91
CA ALA A 11 2.06 -0.80 -13.51
C ALA A 11 3.06 -1.01 -14.66
N GLU A 12 2.79 -1.94 -15.58
CA GLU A 12 3.72 -2.31 -16.66
C GLU A 12 3.64 -1.39 -17.89
N ARG A 13 2.49 -0.72 -18.10
CA ARG A 13 2.21 0.06 -19.32
C ARG A 13 2.48 1.55 -19.20
N ALA A 14 2.74 2.04 -18.01
CA ALA A 14 2.77 3.46 -17.76
C ALA A 14 4.17 3.93 -17.35
N GLU A 15 4.64 4.98 -18.01
CA GLU A 15 5.62 5.89 -17.42
C GLU A 15 5.20 6.16 -15.97
N LEU A 16 6.15 6.20 -15.02
CA LEU A 16 5.94 6.37 -13.57
C LEU A 16 5.12 7.63 -13.26
N SER A 17 3.83 7.60 -13.57
CA SER A 17 2.93 8.70 -13.44
C SER A 17 2.47 8.68 -12.00
N MET A 18 2.66 9.81 -11.34
CA MET A 18 2.24 10.09 -9.97
C MET A 18 0.87 9.46 -9.64
N LEU A 19 -0.06 9.55 -10.60
CA LEU A 19 -1.41 9.02 -10.49
C LEU A 19 -1.47 7.50 -10.29
N ILE A 20 -0.62 6.73 -10.97
CA ILE A 20 -0.65 5.26 -10.92
C ILE A 20 -0.08 4.75 -9.60
N VAL A 21 0.98 5.38 -9.12
CA VAL A 21 1.55 5.06 -7.80
C VAL A 21 0.50 5.26 -6.71
N ILE A 22 -0.23 6.38 -6.77
CA ILE A 22 -1.34 6.66 -5.86
C ILE A 22 -2.45 5.61 -6.00
N LEU A 23 -2.83 5.25 -7.23
CA LEU A 23 -3.90 4.29 -7.50
C LEU A 23 -3.56 2.88 -6.99
N VAL A 24 -2.33 2.42 -7.24
CA VAL A 24 -1.82 1.13 -6.78
C VAL A 24 -1.73 1.10 -5.26
N CYS A 25 -1.12 2.12 -4.63
CA CYS A 25 -1.01 2.19 -3.17
C CYS A 25 -2.39 2.25 -2.50
N SER A 26 -3.34 3.00 -3.07
CA SER A 26 -4.73 3.05 -2.60
C SER A 26 -5.40 1.68 -2.72
N THR A 27 -5.20 0.98 -3.84
CA THR A 27 -5.76 -0.36 -4.06
C THR A 27 -5.20 -1.38 -3.06
N ILE A 28 -3.91 -1.28 -2.72
CA ILE A 28 -3.26 -2.13 -1.72
C ILE A 28 -3.83 -1.84 -0.32
N ALA A 29 -3.96 -0.56 0.06
CA ALA A 29 -4.51 -0.17 1.36
C ALA A 29 -5.96 -0.65 1.54
N ILE A 30 -6.81 -0.44 0.53
CA ILE A 30 -8.22 -0.89 0.54
C ILE A 30 -8.30 -2.41 0.64
N LYS A 31 -7.52 -3.14 -0.17
CA LYS A 31 -7.45 -4.60 -0.07
C LYS A 31 -6.96 -5.06 1.30
N GLY A 32 -6.00 -4.36 1.89
CA GLY A 32 -5.48 -4.66 3.23
C GLY A 32 -6.56 -4.65 4.29
N ILE A 33 -7.43 -3.63 4.27
CA ILE A 33 -8.57 -3.53 5.19
C ILE A 33 -9.53 -4.73 5.00
N VAL A 34 -9.89 -5.04 3.75
CA VAL A 34 -10.78 -6.17 3.44
C VAL A 34 -10.17 -7.50 3.88
N VAL A 35 -8.86 -7.69 3.70
CA VAL A 35 -8.17 -8.91 4.14
C VAL A 35 -8.20 -9.03 5.67
N ILE A 36 -7.92 -7.95 6.39
CA ILE A 36 -7.93 -7.96 7.86
C ILE A 36 -9.33 -8.29 8.40
N GLU A 37 -10.37 -7.66 7.85
CA GLU A 37 -11.73 -7.85 8.35
C GLU A 37 -12.34 -9.19 7.94
N HIS A 38 -12.20 -9.59 6.67
CA HIS A 38 -12.91 -10.75 6.12
C HIS A 38 -12.08 -12.04 6.03
N LEU A 39 -10.75 -11.96 5.90
CA LEU A 39 -9.91 -13.14 5.68
C LEU A 39 -9.11 -13.55 6.92
N MET A 40 -8.59 -12.57 7.68
CA MET A 40 -7.86 -12.86 8.92
C MET A 40 -8.77 -13.06 10.13
N GLY A 41 -10.08 -12.83 10.00
CA GLY A 41 -11.05 -13.05 11.08
C GLY A 41 -10.80 -12.16 12.32
N LEU A 42 -10.12 -11.03 12.14
CA LEU A 42 -9.70 -10.13 13.22
C LEU A 42 -10.88 -9.39 13.88
N HIS A 43 -12.11 -9.59 13.39
CA HIS A 43 -13.35 -9.09 13.99
C HIS A 43 -13.51 -9.56 15.45
N SER A 44 -13.07 -10.78 15.76
CA SER A 44 -13.18 -11.39 17.10
C SER A 44 -11.90 -11.26 17.93
N ALA A 45 -10.87 -10.61 17.40
CA ALA A 45 -9.57 -10.50 18.05
C ALA A 45 -9.49 -9.28 18.98
N LEU A 46 -8.50 -9.29 19.89
CA LEU A 46 -8.21 -8.15 20.76
C LEU A 46 -8.03 -6.86 19.94
N PRO A 47 -8.68 -5.75 20.32
CA PRO A 47 -8.69 -4.52 19.54
C PRO A 47 -7.28 -3.95 19.28
N GLY A 48 -6.33 -4.18 20.19
CA GLY A 48 -4.93 -3.78 20.00
C GLY A 48 -4.26 -4.45 18.79
N ILE A 49 -4.47 -5.75 18.59
CA ILE A 49 -3.91 -6.50 17.45
C ILE A 49 -4.57 -6.02 16.15
N ARG A 50 -5.87 -5.71 16.20
CA ARG A 50 -6.60 -5.16 15.05
C ARG A 50 -6.03 -3.83 14.58
N TRP A 51 -5.81 -2.91 15.52
CA TRP A 51 -5.20 -1.61 15.21
C TRP A 51 -3.76 -1.73 14.73
N MET A 52 -2.98 -2.62 15.32
CA MET A 52 -1.60 -2.86 14.90
C MET A 52 -1.55 -3.39 13.45
N MET A 53 -2.38 -4.37 13.08
CA MET A 53 -2.44 -4.84 11.69
C MET A 53 -2.93 -3.76 10.71
N LEU A 54 -3.96 -3.00 11.08
CA LEU A 54 -4.46 -1.90 10.23
C LEU A 54 -3.40 -0.84 10.00
N SER A 55 -2.65 -0.47 11.05
CA SER A 55 -1.57 0.51 10.95
C SER A 55 -0.48 0.04 9.98
N TYR A 56 -0.10 -1.24 10.03
CA TYR A 56 0.92 -1.80 9.14
C TYR A 56 0.53 -1.69 7.66
N PHE A 57 -0.72 -2.02 7.35
CA PHE A 57 -1.27 -1.94 5.99
C PHE A 57 -1.52 -0.51 5.50
N PHE A 58 -1.49 0.49 6.38
CA PHE A 58 -1.58 1.90 5.99
C PHE A 58 -0.20 2.55 5.88
N ILE A 59 0.67 2.28 6.84
CA ILE A 59 2.02 2.84 6.92
C ILE A 59 2.88 2.36 5.75
N LEU A 60 2.89 1.05 5.45
CA LEU A 60 3.75 0.53 4.39
C LEU A 60 3.42 1.07 3.00
N PRO A 61 2.16 1.03 2.51
CA PRO A 61 1.83 1.60 1.21
C PRO A 61 2.07 3.11 1.16
N SER A 62 1.86 3.83 2.28
CA SER A 62 2.16 5.25 2.36
C SER A 62 3.66 5.53 2.25
N MET A 63 4.52 4.74 2.90
CA MET A 63 5.98 4.86 2.78
C MET A 63 6.45 4.55 1.36
N ILE A 64 5.90 3.51 0.72
CA ILE A 64 6.20 3.16 -0.67
C ILE A 64 5.74 4.29 -1.61
N ALA A 65 4.54 4.84 -1.40
CA ALA A 65 4.08 5.98 -2.18
C ALA A 65 5.03 7.17 -2.03
N LEU A 66 5.41 7.53 -0.80
CA LEU A 66 6.37 8.61 -0.54
C LEU A 66 7.73 8.36 -1.20
N SER A 67 8.26 7.14 -1.13
CA SER A 67 9.56 6.82 -1.73
C SER A 67 9.56 6.93 -3.25
N VAL A 68 8.45 6.54 -3.88
CA VAL A 68 8.32 6.57 -5.34
C VAL A 68 7.96 7.97 -5.83
N LEU A 69 7.20 8.75 -5.06
CA LEU A 69 6.79 10.11 -5.40
C LEU A 69 7.90 11.14 -5.16
N PHE A 70 8.73 10.93 -4.15
CA PHE A 70 9.80 11.86 -3.75
C PHE A 70 11.15 11.13 -3.65
N PRO A 71 11.66 10.59 -4.77
CA PRO A 71 12.91 9.83 -4.78
C PRO A 71 14.12 10.68 -4.38
N GLU A 72 14.12 11.98 -4.68
CA GLU A 72 15.21 12.91 -4.37
C GLU A 72 15.36 13.13 -2.85
N VAL A 73 14.24 13.27 -2.13
CA VAL A 73 14.23 13.42 -0.66
C VAL A 73 14.76 12.16 0.02
N LEU A 74 14.41 10.99 -0.52
CA LEU A 74 14.96 9.73 -0.03
C LEU A 74 16.45 9.60 -0.36
N ALA A 75 16.87 9.96 -1.56
CA ALA A 75 18.27 9.89 -1.95
C ALA A 75 19.14 10.77 -1.05
N GLU A 76 18.67 11.97 -0.69
CA GLU A 76 19.36 12.91 0.20
C GLU A 76 19.39 12.42 1.66
N LEU A 77 18.33 11.77 2.13
CA LEU A 77 18.29 11.15 3.47
C LEU A 77 19.15 9.88 3.58
N THR A 78 19.36 9.17 2.47
CA THR A 78 20.09 7.88 2.45
C THR A 78 21.53 8.04 1.96
N SER A 79 21.90 9.20 1.40
CA SER A 79 23.28 9.55 1.07
C SER A 79 24.05 9.96 2.33
N LEU A 80 24.35 8.96 3.17
CA LEU A 80 25.39 9.02 4.20
C LEU A 80 26.71 8.47 3.63
#